data_AF-A0A6L8A5T4-F1
#
_entry.id   AF-A0A6L8A5T4-F1
#
_cell.length_a   1.000
_cell.length_b   1.000
_cell.length_c   1.000
_cell.angle_alpha   90.00
_cell.angle_beta   90.00
_cell.angle_gamma   90.00
#
_symmetry.space_group_name_H-M   'P 1'
#
loop_
_entity.id
_entity.type
_entity.pdbx_description
1 polymer ?
#
loop_
_entity_poly.entity_id
_entity_poly.type
_entity_poly.pdbx_seq_one_letter_code
_entity_poly.pdbx_strand_id
1 'polypeptide(L)'
;MDSPLPSLYLAGLVVLLAILSVVIGIQVWKVRRDEATLQRLQQQLRDGKADPVKLYELGSVQLRKRLFPQAVATLNKAAQGAGQEPSEGQALIHNALGYALAAQKQYAQAVRHYRKALEAKPDYPVALNNLGHALERQQQRQEAAKAYAQTLALDAGNAIAKRRLQRLEKARASTLDQ
;
A
#
# COMPACT_ATOMS: atom_id res chain seq x y z
N MET A 1 22.48 53.53 9.26
CA MET A 1 22.26 52.52 8.21
C MET A 1 21.46 51.42 8.87
N ASP A 2 20.14 51.45 8.72
CA ASP A 2 19.26 50.50 9.40
C ASP A 2 19.32 49.18 8.65
N SER A 3 19.90 48.17 9.28
CA SER A 3 20.02 46.84 8.70
C SER A 3 18.61 46.25 8.51
N PRO A 4 18.20 45.85 7.28
CA PRO A 4 16.87 45.29 7.01
C PRO A 4 16.67 43.88 7.57
N LEU A 5 17.62 43.40 8.38
CA LEU A 5 17.66 42.05 8.94
C LEU A 5 16.36 41.72 9.71
N PRO A 6 15.84 42.55 10.64
CA PRO A 6 14.64 42.20 11.41
C PRO A 6 13.38 42.05 10.55
N SER A 7 13.20 42.91 9.53
CA SER A 7 12.07 42.83 8.60
C SER A 7 12.13 41.60 7.69
N LEU A 8 13.34 41.21 7.26
CA LEU A 8 13.54 40.00 6.45
C LEU A 8 13.26 38.73 7.26
N TYR A 9 13.69 38.68 8.53
CA TYR A 9 13.34 37.57 9.44
C TYR A 9 11.83 37.46 9.66
N LEU A 10 11.15 38.59 9.90
CA LEU A 10 9.71 38.60 10.10
C LEU A 10 8.95 38.15 8.85
N ALA A 11 9.35 38.65 7.67
CA ALA A 11 8.76 38.23 6.40
C ALA A 11 8.97 36.72 6.14
N GLY A 12 10.18 36.21 6.42
CA GLY A 12 10.49 34.78 6.33
C GLY A 12 9.64 33.93 7.26
N LEU A 13 9.43 34.38 8.51
CA LEU A 13 8.58 33.69 9.48
C LEU A 13 7.11 33.64 9.04
N VAL A 14 6.57 34.75 8.52
CA VAL A 14 5.18 34.83 8.02
C VAL A 14 4.97 33.86 6.86
N VAL A 15 5.91 33.81 5.91
CA VAL A 15 5.86 32.86 4.78
C VAL A 15 5.90 31.41 5.30
N LEU A 16 6.76 31.11 6.27
CA LEU A 16 6.86 29.77 6.86
C LEU A 16 5.57 29.37 7.58
N LEU A 17 4.96 30.26 8.36
CA LEU A 17 3.68 30.02 9.02
C LEU A 17 2.53 29.84 8.02
N ALA A 18 2.51 30.63 6.94
CA ALA A 18 1.53 30.49 5.87
C ALA A 18 1.64 29.11 5.20
N ILE A 19 2.86 28.66 4.86
CA ILE A 19 3.09 27.32 4.31
C ILE A 19 2.61 26.24 5.30
N LEU A 20 2.97 26.37 6.58
CA LEU A 20 2.55 25.40 7.60
C LEU A 20 1.02 25.34 7.73
N SER A 21 0.34 26.49 7.69
CA SER A 21 -1.13 26.55 7.75
C SER A 21 -1.80 25.86 6.57
N VAL A 22 -1.25 26.02 5.36
CA VAL A 22 -1.74 25.36 4.14
C VAL A 22 -1.53 23.86 4.22
N VAL A 23 -0.35 23.40 4.65
CA VAL A 23 -0.04 21.97 4.80
C VAL A 23 -0.98 21.31 5.82
N ILE A 24 -1.19 21.94 6.98
CA ILE A 24 -2.12 21.46 8.01
C ILE A 24 -3.55 21.45 7.47
N GLY A 25 -3.98 22.52 6.79
CA GLY A 25 -5.31 22.60 6.18
C GLY A 25 -5.58 21.48 5.19
N ILE A 26 -4.62 21.20 4.30
CA ILE A 26 -4.69 20.08 3.35
C ILE A 26 -4.77 18.74 4.09
N GLN A 27 -3.97 18.56 5.14
CA GLN A 27 -3.96 17.33 5.92
C GLN A 27 -5.29 17.10 6.66
N VAL A 28 -5.83 18.12 7.32
CA VAL A 28 -7.12 18.06 8.02
C VAL A 28 -8.26 17.77 7.03
N TRP A 29 -8.27 18.43 5.88
CA TRP A 29 -9.27 18.18 4.84
C TRP A 29 -9.25 16.72 4.37
N LYS A 30 -8.05 16.17 4.11
CA LYS A 30 -7.88 14.77 3.70
C LYS A 30 -8.40 13.79 4.76
N VAL A 31 -8.06 14.01 6.03
CA VAL A 31 -8.50 13.15 7.15
C VAL A 31 -10.02 13.19 7.32
N ARG A 32 -10.62 14.38 7.32
CA ARG A 32 -12.08 14.56 7.45
C ARG A 32 -12.84 13.92 6.29
N ARG A 33 -12.33 14.03 5.07
CA ARG A 33 -12.92 13.38 3.88
C ARG A 33 -12.93 11.86 4.01
N ASP A 34 -11.81 11.26 4.45
CA ASP A 34 -11.73 9.82 4.65
C ASP A 34 -12.68 9.34 5.77
N GLU A 35 -12.93 10.14 6.80
CA GLU A 35 -13.89 9.83 7.89
C GLU A 35 -15.34 9.86 7.42
N ALA A 36 -15.75 10.90 6.69
CA ALA A 36 -17.08 10.97 6.13
C ALA A 36 -17.35 9.81 5.15
N THR A 37 -16.34 9.46 4.35
CA THR A 37 -16.43 8.32 3.41
C THR A 37 -16.55 6.99 4.16
N LEU A 38 -15.75 6.80 5.22
CA LEU A 38 -15.81 5.61 6.08
C LEU A 38 -17.22 5.44 6.67
N GLN A 39 -17.76 6.48 7.28
CA GLN A 39 -19.09 6.45 7.91
C GLN A 39 -20.20 6.15 6.90
N ARG A 40 -20.17 6.81 5.74
CA ARG A 40 -21.15 6.58 4.66
C ARG A 40 -21.12 5.15 4.17
N LEU A 41 -19.94 4.60 3.88
CA LEU A 41 -19.79 3.21 3.41
C LEU A 41 -20.24 2.21 4.49
N GLN A 42 -19.92 2.46 5.75
CA GLN A 42 -20.37 1.64 6.86
C GLN A 42 -21.90 1.65 7.00
N GLN A 43 -22.55 2.80 6.85
CA GLN A 43 -24.00 2.91 6.89
C GLN A 43 -24.66 2.17 5.72
N GLN A 44 -24.15 2.38 4.49
CA GLN A 44 -24.66 1.69 3.30
C GLN A 44 -24.55 0.17 3.39
N LEU A 45 -23.50 -0.35 4.05
CA LEU A 45 -23.31 -1.78 4.27
C LEU A 45 -24.14 -2.33 5.44
N ARG A 46 -24.64 -1.47 6.35
CA ARG A 46 -25.64 -1.87 7.35
C ARG A 46 -27.03 -1.99 6.73
N ASP A 47 -27.36 -1.07 5.83
CA ASP A 47 -28.70 -0.91 5.28
C ASP A 47 -28.94 -1.73 4.00
N GLY A 48 -27.91 -2.39 3.44
CA GLY A 48 -27.99 -3.14 2.18
C GLY A 48 -27.16 -4.43 2.15
N LYS A 49 -27.34 -5.24 1.10
CA LYS A 49 -26.51 -6.43 0.84
C LYS A 49 -25.06 -6.01 0.58
N ALA A 50 -24.13 -6.73 1.20
CA ALA A 50 -22.71 -6.44 1.13
C ALA A 50 -22.15 -6.75 -0.27
N ASP A 51 -22.01 -5.70 -1.09
CA ASP A 51 -21.39 -5.74 -2.41
C ASP A 51 -19.85 -5.83 -2.27
N PRO A 52 -19.18 -6.80 -2.92
CA PRO A 52 -17.72 -6.94 -2.90
C PRO A 52 -16.97 -5.66 -3.28
N VAL A 53 -17.50 -4.88 -4.23
CA VAL A 53 -16.89 -3.62 -4.68
C VAL A 53 -16.91 -2.59 -3.55
N LYS A 54 -18.06 -2.41 -2.90
CA LYS A 54 -18.20 -1.48 -1.76
C LYS A 54 -17.37 -1.92 -0.56
N LEU A 55 -17.27 -3.22 -0.31
CA LEU A 55 -16.39 -3.76 0.73
C LEU A 55 -14.91 -3.49 0.40
N TYR A 56 -14.49 -3.63 -0.85
CA TYR A 56 -13.15 -3.26 -1.29
C TYR A 56 -12.86 -1.76 -1.11
N GLU A 57 -13.83 -0.90 -1.48
CA GLU A 57 -13.73 0.55 -1.27
C GLU A 57 -13.56 0.90 0.22
N LEU A 58 -14.38 0.31 1.08
CA LEU A 58 -14.28 0.49 2.53
C LEU A 58 -12.93 0.01 3.06
N GLY A 59 -12.49 -1.18 2.64
CA GLY A 59 -11.18 -1.73 3.00
C GLY A 59 -10.04 -0.80 2.58
N SER A 60 -10.14 -0.18 1.40
CA SER A 60 -9.16 0.77 0.89
C SER A 60 -9.11 2.06 1.72
N VAL A 61 -10.25 2.58 2.17
CA VAL A 61 -10.30 3.72 3.12
C VAL A 61 -9.64 3.34 4.45
N GLN A 62 -9.96 2.14 4.98
CA GLN A 62 -9.36 1.63 6.21
C GLN A 62 -7.84 1.49 6.10
N LEU A 63 -7.33 1.03 4.96
CA LEU A 63 -5.90 0.96 4.68
C LEU A 63 -5.24 2.34 4.70
N ARG A 64 -5.84 3.36 4.05
CA ARG A 64 -5.31 4.74 4.07
C ARG A 64 -5.26 5.32 5.48
N LYS A 65 -6.23 4.97 6.33
CA LYS A 65 -6.27 5.34 7.76
C LYS A 65 -5.42 4.42 8.65
N ARG A 66 -4.70 3.43 8.09
CA ARG A 66 -3.89 2.43 8.81
C ARG A 66 -4.68 1.57 9.80
N LEU A 67 -5.98 1.41 9.59
CA LEU A 67 -6.87 0.56 10.38
C LEU A 67 -6.75 -0.90 9.91
N PHE A 68 -5.54 -1.47 9.98
CA PHE A 68 -5.23 -2.76 9.34
C PHE A 68 -6.10 -3.94 9.80
N PRO A 69 -6.41 -4.12 11.11
CA PRO A 69 -7.29 -5.21 11.52
C PRO A 69 -8.70 -5.11 10.92
N GLN A 70 -9.24 -3.89 10.85
CA GLN A 70 -10.55 -3.64 10.26
C GLN A 70 -10.51 -3.86 8.75
N ALA A 71 -9.45 -3.39 8.08
CA ALA A 71 -9.23 -3.62 6.66
C ALA A 71 -9.19 -5.11 6.32
N VAL A 72 -8.47 -5.92 7.10
CA VAL A 72 -8.44 -7.39 6.91
C VAL A 72 -9.83 -7.98 7.01
N ALA A 73 -10.60 -7.63 8.05
CA ALA A 73 -11.95 -8.15 8.23
C ALA A 73 -12.89 -7.77 7.06
N THR A 74 -12.84 -6.52 6.61
CA THR A 74 -13.65 -6.03 5.49
C THR A 74 -13.24 -6.67 4.16
N LEU A 75 -11.94 -6.74 3.87
CA LEU A 75 -11.41 -7.28 2.62
C LEU A 75 -11.58 -8.80 2.52
N ASN A 76 -11.59 -9.51 3.65
CA ASN A 76 -11.97 -10.92 3.68
C ASN A 76 -13.43 -11.11 3.24
N LYS A 77 -14.35 -10.27 3.72
CA LYS A 77 -15.76 -10.30 3.25
C LYS A 77 -15.85 -9.96 1.76
N ALA A 78 -15.07 -8.98 1.30
CA ALA A 78 -15.01 -8.63 -0.13
C ALA A 78 -14.57 -9.84 -0.97
N ALA A 79 -13.52 -10.53 -0.54
CA ALA A 79 -12.99 -11.70 -1.24
C ALA A 79 -13.99 -12.87 -1.26
N GLN A 80 -14.76 -13.08 -0.18
CA GLN A 80 -15.78 -14.13 -0.12
C GLN A 80 -16.97 -13.86 -1.06
N GLY A 81 -17.34 -12.59 -1.25
CA GLY A 81 -18.47 -12.21 -2.11
C GLY A 81 -18.10 -12.06 -3.59
N ALA A 82 -16.82 -11.93 -3.93
CA ALA A 82 -16.34 -11.64 -5.30
C ALA A 82 -16.40 -12.85 -6.27
N GLY A 83 -16.99 -13.97 -5.86
CA GLY A 83 -16.98 -15.23 -6.63
C GLY A 83 -15.60 -15.90 -6.65
N GLN A 84 -15.46 -16.96 -7.45
CA GLN A 84 -14.20 -17.69 -7.64
C GLN A 84 -13.54 -17.42 -8.99
N GLU A 85 -14.25 -16.79 -9.92
CA GLU A 85 -13.77 -16.55 -11.28
C GLU A 85 -12.68 -15.47 -11.32
N PRO A 86 -11.48 -15.75 -11.87
CA PRO A 86 -10.40 -14.77 -12.00
C PRO A 86 -10.88 -13.44 -12.59
N SER A 87 -10.75 -12.36 -11.82
CA SER A 87 -11.14 -11.02 -12.27
C SER A 87 -10.18 -9.95 -11.73
N GLU A 88 -10.12 -8.82 -12.43
CA GLU A 88 -9.33 -7.67 -11.97
C GLU A 88 -9.76 -7.22 -10.57
N GLY A 89 -11.06 -7.27 -10.26
CA GLY A 89 -11.59 -6.98 -8.92
C GLY A 89 -11.02 -7.92 -7.85
N GLN A 90 -10.94 -9.23 -8.12
CA GLN A 90 -10.31 -10.18 -7.20
C GLN A 90 -8.81 -9.92 -7.02
N ALA A 91 -8.10 -9.58 -8.10
CA ALA A 91 -6.69 -9.20 -8.01
C ALA A 91 -6.48 -7.99 -7.10
N LEU A 92 -7.32 -6.97 -7.22
CA LEU A 92 -7.30 -5.78 -6.37
C LEU A 92 -7.59 -6.11 -4.91
N ILE A 93 -8.64 -6.90 -4.65
CA ILE A 93 -9.03 -7.31 -3.29
C ILE A 93 -7.93 -8.10 -2.62
N HIS A 94 -7.38 -9.12 -3.29
CA HIS A 94 -6.34 -9.97 -2.72
C HIS A 94 -5.02 -9.21 -2.53
N ASN A 95 -4.64 -8.30 -3.43
CA ASN A 95 -3.47 -7.44 -3.19
C ASN A 95 -3.67 -6.52 -1.97
N ALA A 96 -4.85 -5.90 -1.84
CA ALA A 96 -5.15 -5.04 -0.69
C ALA A 96 -5.17 -5.83 0.64
N LEU A 97 -5.73 -7.04 0.63
CA LEU A 97 -5.75 -7.93 1.79
C LEU A 97 -4.33 -8.37 2.18
N GLY A 98 -3.51 -8.76 1.19
CA GLY A 98 -2.10 -9.07 1.39
C GLY A 98 -1.33 -7.88 1.99
N TYR A 99 -1.61 -6.66 1.51
CA TYR A 99 -1.02 -5.43 2.05
C TYR A 99 -1.39 -5.20 3.51
N ALA A 100 -2.67 -5.36 3.87
CA ALA A 100 -3.17 -5.23 5.24
C ALA A 100 -2.50 -6.23 6.20
N LEU A 101 -2.29 -7.47 5.76
CA LEU A 101 -1.64 -8.53 6.52
C LEU A 101 -0.12 -8.28 6.66
N ALA A 102 0.54 -7.85 5.59
CA ALA A 102 1.96 -7.52 5.62
C ALA A 102 2.26 -6.35 6.56
N ALA A 103 1.38 -5.34 6.62
CA ALA A 103 1.47 -4.24 7.59
C ALA A 103 1.39 -4.71 9.05
N GLN A 104 0.68 -5.81 9.29
CA GLN A 104 0.60 -6.50 10.58
C GLN A 104 1.71 -7.54 10.79
N LYS A 105 2.74 -7.56 9.92
CA LYS A 105 3.84 -8.53 9.92
C LYS A 105 3.41 -9.99 9.71
N GLN A 106 2.18 -10.23 9.25
CA GLN A 106 1.66 -11.57 8.94
C GLN A 106 2.07 -11.98 7.51
N TYR A 107 3.38 -12.07 7.28
CA TYR A 107 3.95 -12.20 5.93
C TYR A 107 3.56 -13.49 5.22
N ALA A 108 3.43 -14.62 5.93
CA ALA A 108 3.02 -15.89 5.34
C ALA A 108 1.60 -15.81 4.74
N GLN A 109 0.66 -15.18 5.44
CA GLN A 109 -0.70 -14.96 4.94
C GLN A 109 -0.70 -13.94 3.80
N ALA A 110 0.11 -12.88 3.91
CA ALA A 110 0.26 -11.88 2.85
C ALA A 110 0.73 -12.51 1.53
N VAL A 111 1.74 -13.39 1.57
CA VAL A 111 2.24 -14.12 0.39
C VAL A 111 1.13 -14.93 -0.27
N ARG A 112 0.30 -15.64 0.51
CA ARG A 112 -0.84 -16.40 -0.06
C ARG A 112 -1.80 -15.49 -0.82
N HIS A 113 -2.12 -14.32 -0.27
CA HIS A 113 -3.01 -13.38 -0.94
C HIS A 113 -2.37 -12.68 -2.14
N TYR A 114 -1.09 -12.33 -2.10
CA TYR A 114 -0.42 -11.79 -3.29
C TYR A 114 -0.35 -12.84 -4.42
N ARG A 115 -0.12 -14.11 -4.11
CA ARG A 115 -0.19 -15.19 -5.11
C ARG A 115 -1.58 -15.31 -5.72
N LYS A 116 -2.65 -15.29 -4.91
CA LYS A 116 -4.03 -15.23 -5.44
C LYS A 116 -4.30 -14.01 -6.31
N ALA A 117 -3.73 -12.85 -5.96
CA ALA A 117 -3.86 -11.67 -6.80
C ALA A 117 -3.18 -11.86 -8.17
N LEU A 118 -2.06 -12.58 -8.21
CA LEU A 118 -1.32 -12.90 -9.43
C LEU A 118 -1.94 -14.07 -10.22
N GLU A 119 -2.65 -14.99 -9.56
CA GLU A 119 -3.49 -15.99 -10.23
C GLU A 119 -4.64 -15.29 -10.98
N ALA A 120 -5.26 -14.28 -10.36
CA ALA A 120 -6.32 -13.49 -10.98
C ALA A 120 -5.82 -12.52 -12.05
N LYS A 121 -4.61 -11.95 -11.88
CA LYS A 121 -3.96 -11.04 -12.82
C LYS A 121 -2.44 -11.25 -12.81
N PRO A 122 -1.87 -12.07 -13.71
CA PRO A 122 -0.44 -12.37 -13.73
C PRO A 122 0.43 -11.12 -13.92
N ASP A 123 -0.02 -10.20 -14.77
CA ASP A 123 0.69 -8.95 -15.09
C ASP A 123 0.30 -7.82 -14.13
N TYR A 124 0.56 -8.04 -12.83
CA TYR A 124 0.25 -7.06 -11.78
C TYR A 124 1.52 -6.63 -11.02
N PRO A 125 2.25 -5.61 -11.51
CA PRO A 125 3.53 -5.18 -10.94
C PRO A 125 3.47 -4.83 -9.46
N VAL A 126 2.37 -4.20 -9.01
CA VAL A 126 2.17 -3.84 -7.60
C VAL A 126 2.12 -5.09 -6.71
N ALA A 127 1.39 -6.14 -7.13
CA ALA A 127 1.31 -7.38 -6.39
C ALA A 127 2.63 -8.15 -6.40
N LEU A 128 3.37 -8.17 -7.51
CA LEU A 128 4.71 -8.77 -7.61
C LEU A 128 5.71 -8.08 -6.66
N ASN A 129 5.74 -6.75 -6.64
CA ASN A 129 6.62 -5.99 -5.75
C ASN A 129 6.27 -6.25 -4.28
N ASN A 130 4.97 -6.28 -3.95
CA ASN A 130 4.50 -6.57 -2.60
C ASN A 130 4.81 -8.02 -2.16
N LEU A 131 4.69 -8.98 -3.08
CA LEU A 131 5.10 -10.37 -2.90
C LEU A 131 6.60 -10.45 -2.61
N GLY A 132 7.44 -9.80 -3.42
CA GLY A 132 8.89 -9.74 -3.21
C GLY A 132 9.25 -9.23 -1.81
N HIS A 133 8.57 -8.17 -1.36
CA HIS A 133 8.77 -7.65 0.00
C HIS A 133 8.38 -8.66 1.07
N ALA A 134 7.20 -9.29 0.98
CA ALA A 134 6.77 -10.27 1.97
C ALA A 134 7.66 -11.54 2.00
N LEU A 135 8.22 -11.94 0.86
CA LEU A 135 9.19 -13.04 0.75
C LEU A 135 10.54 -12.69 1.38
N GLU A 136 11.05 -11.46 1.18
CA GLU A 136 12.26 -10.98 1.88
C GLU A 136 12.08 -11.05 3.40
N ARG A 137 10.91 -10.66 3.91
CA ARG A 137 10.59 -10.72 5.34
C ARG A 137 10.51 -12.13 5.89
N GLN A 138 10.28 -13.13 5.03
CA GLN A 138 10.36 -14.56 5.34
C GLN A 138 11.74 -15.17 5.04
N GLN A 139 12.75 -14.36 4.74
CA GLN A 139 14.10 -14.80 4.37
C GLN A 139 14.17 -15.65 3.08
N GLN A 140 13.09 -15.71 2.29
CA GLN A 140 13.03 -16.39 0.99
C GLN A 140 13.63 -15.51 -0.10
N ARG A 141 14.94 -15.22 0.03
CA ARG A 141 15.67 -14.22 -0.77
C ARG A 141 15.67 -14.51 -2.27
N GLN A 142 15.75 -15.79 -2.66
CA GLN A 142 15.75 -16.17 -4.08
C GLN A 142 14.38 -15.92 -4.74
N GLU A 143 13.29 -16.32 -4.09
CA GLU A 143 11.93 -16.06 -4.60
C GLU A 143 11.61 -14.57 -4.61
N ALA A 144 12.06 -13.83 -3.59
CA ALA A 144 11.95 -12.38 -3.57
C ALA A 144 12.65 -11.72 -4.77
N ALA A 145 13.89 -12.12 -5.07
CA ALA A 145 14.63 -11.61 -6.21
C ALA A 145 13.89 -11.87 -7.54
N LYS A 146 13.32 -13.07 -7.71
CA LYS A 146 12.49 -13.41 -8.88
C LYS A 146 11.27 -12.47 -8.99
N ALA A 147 10.53 -12.25 -7.90
CA ALA A 147 9.36 -11.37 -7.91
C ALA A 147 9.72 -9.90 -8.23
N TYR A 148 10.85 -9.40 -7.72
CA TYR A 148 11.34 -8.07 -8.08
C TYR A 148 11.81 -7.97 -9.53
N ALA A 149 12.48 -8.99 -10.05
CA ALA A 149 12.87 -9.04 -11.46
C ALA A 149 11.64 -9.04 -12.38
N GLN A 150 10.61 -9.83 -12.07
CA GLN A 150 9.33 -9.82 -12.79
C GLN A 150 8.62 -8.45 -12.70
N THR A 151 8.67 -7.79 -11.54
CA THR A 151 8.17 -6.42 -11.41
C THR A 151 8.85 -5.49 -12.40
N LEU A 152 10.18 -5.56 -12.52
CA LEU A 152 10.96 -4.70 -13.42
C LEU A 152 10.79 -5.04 -14.90
N ALA A 153 10.42 -6.28 -15.22
CA ALA A 153 10.07 -6.67 -16.58
C ALA A 153 8.78 -5.99 -17.05
N LEU A 154 7.81 -5.77 -16.14
CA LEU A 154 6.53 -5.12 -16.43
C LEU A 154 6.56 -3.60 -16.18
N ASP A 155 7.35 -3.15 -15.22
CA ASP A 155 7.52 -1.75 -14.80
C ASP A 155 9.00 -1.48 -14.53
N ALA A 156 9.74 -1.17 -15.59
CA ALA A 156 11.17 -0.87 -15.52
C ALA A 156 11.49 0.38 -14.65
N GLY A 157 10.49 1.25 -14.43
CA GLY A 157 10.60 2.45 -13.60
C GLY A 157 10.50 2.19 -12.10
N ASN A 158 10.24 0.95 -11.67
CA ASN A 158 10.00 0.63 -10.27
C ASN A 158 11.28 0.75 -9.40
N ALA A 159 11.52 1.94 -8.87
CA ALA A 159 12.69 2.23 -8.04
C ALA A 159 12.77 1.39 -6.75
N ILE A 160 11.65 0.87 -6.25
CA ILE A 160 11.64 -0.01 -5.07
C ILE A 160 12.17 -1.38 -5.47
N ALA A 161 11.59 -2.01 -6.49
CA ALA A 161 12.01 -3.32 -6.97
C ALA A 161 13.49 -3.31 -7.39
N LYS A 162 13.92 -2.28 -8.14
CA LYS A 162 15.33 -2.12 -8.54
C LYS A 162 16.29 -2.10 -7.36
N ARG A 163 16.04 -1.24 -6.36
CA ARG A 163 16.89 -1.15 -5.15
C ARG A 163 16.88 -2.43 -4.32
N ARG A 164 15.74 -3.13 -4.28
CA ARG A 164 15.59 -4.37 -3.50
C ARG A 164 16.32 -5.53 -4.17
N LEU A 165 16.15 -5.70 -5.48
CA LEU A 165 16.84 -6.71 -6.27
C LEU A 165 18.37 -6.57 -6.19
N GLN A 166 18.89 -5.36 -6.43
CA GLN A 166 20.33 -5.08 -6.34
C GLN A 166 20.92 -5.44 -4.98
N ARG A 167 20.18 -5.20 -3.89
CA ARG A 167 20.64 -5.55 -2.53
C ARG A 167 20.73 -7.06 -2.35
N LEU A 168 19.76 -7.81 -2.87
CA LEU A 168 19.73 -9.27 -2.77
C LEU A 168 20.84 -9.91 -3.60
N GLU A 169 21.12 -9.37 -4.79
CA GLU A 169 22.21 -9.82 -5.66
C GLU A 169 23.58 -9.59 -5.03
N LYS A 170 23.81 -8.39 -4.48
CA LYS A 170 25.06 -8.09 -3.75
C LYS A 170 25.28 -9.02 -2.56
N ALA A 171 24.22 -9.25 -1.76
CA ALA A 171 24.29 -10.16 -0.63
C ALA A 171 24.60 -11.60 -1.07
N ARG A 172 24.07 -12.05 -2.21
CA ARG A 172 24.36 -13.38 -2.77
C ARG A 172 25.81 -13.50 -3.22
N ALA A 173 26.36 -12.49 -3.91
CA ALA A 173 27.75 -12.48 -4.35
C ALA A 173 28.71 -12.59 -3.15
N SER A 174 28.48 -11.81 -2.09
CA SER A 174 29.32 -11.84 -0.89
C SER A 174 29.31 -13.17 -0.12
N THR A 175 28.28 -14.01 -0.30
CA THR A 175 28.20 -15.34 0.34
C THR A 175 28.89 -16.42 -0.48
N LEU A 176 29.17 -16.18 -1.78
CA LEU A 176 29.89 -17.12 -2.64
C LEU A 176 31.42 -16.95 -2.56
N ASP A 177 31.88 -15.79 -2.07
CA ASP A 177 33.31 -15.47 -1.91
C ASP A 177 33.87 -15.86 -0.52
N GLN A 178 33.06 -16.51 0.34
CA GLN A 178 33.43 -17.02 1.67
C GLN A 178 33.35 -18.55 1.71
#